data_AF-A0A2E6BLQ9-F1
#
_entry.id   AF-A0A2E6BLQ9-F1
#
_cell.length_a   1.000
_cell.length_b   1.000
_cell.length_c   1.000
_cell.angle_alpha   90.00
_cell.angle_beta   90.00
_cell.angle_gamma   90.00
#
_symmetry.space_group_name_H-M   'P 1'
#
loop_
_entity.id
_entity.type
_entity.pdbx_description
1 polymer ?
#
loop_
_entity_poly.entity_id
_entity_poly.type
_entity_poly.pdbx_seq_one_letter_code
_entity_poly.pdbx_strand_id
1 'polypeptide(L)' 'MSLIFKNSFNQLPKQFYSKIEPEKTNNPKKVLINNSLCNDLNIDYNYLDTEEGINILSGNLIHKDSDPLVM' A
#
# COMPACT_ATOMS: atom_id res chain seq x y z
N MET A 1 -7.64 11.58 -5.60
CA MET A 1 -8.38 11.12 -4.40
C MET A 1 -7.41 10.30 -3.53
N SER A 2 -7.35 10.53 -2.21
CA SER A 2 -6.36 9.90 -1.32
C SER A 2 -6.75 8.47 -0.91
N LEU A 3 -5.76 7.59 -0.71
CA LEU A 3 -5.96 6.27 -0.12
C LEU A 3 -6.49 6.39 1.33
N ILE A 4 -7.50 5.59 1.69
CA ILE A 4 -8.09 5.57 3.03
C ILE A 4 -7.77 4.23 3.70
N PHE A 5 -7.01 4.27 4.79
CA PHE A 5 -6.64 3.09 5.56
C PHE A 5 -7.49 2.93 6.82
N LYS A 6 -7.82 1.67 7.14
CA LYS A 6 -8.38 1.25 8.42
C LYS A 6 -7.60 0.03 8.92
N ASN A 7 -6.58 0.26 9.74
CA ASN A 7 -5.66 -0.78 10.20
C ASN A 7 -6.24 -1.59 11.37
N SER A 8 -7.41 -2.22 11.18
CA SER A 8 -8.12 -2.94 12.25
C SER A 8 -7.38 -4.17 12.76
N PHE A 9 -6.57 -4.83 11.91
CA PHE A 9 -5.79 -6.01 12.32
C PHE A 9 -4.76 -5.67 13.41
N ASN A 10 -4.26 -4.45 13.42
CA ASN A 10 -3.27 -3.94 14.37
C ASN A 10 -3.85 -3.74 15.77
N GLN A 11 -5.16 -3.94 15.94
CA GLN A 11 -5.85 -3.92 17.23
C GLN A 11 -5.92 -5.31 17.89
N LEU A 12 -5.55 -6.37 17.17
CA LEU A 12 -5.49 -7.72 17.71
C LEU A 12 -4.33 -7.86 18.74
N PRO A 13 -4.34 -8.89 19.59
CA PRO A 13 -3.20 -9.18 20.45
C PRO A 13 -1.89 -9.37 19.67
N LYS A 14 -0.77 -8.90 20.22
CA LYS A 14 0.56 -8.92 19.56
C LYS A 14 1.07 -10.31 19.15
N GLN A 15 0.45 -11.39 19.63
CA GLN A 15 0.78 -12.76 19.21
C GLN A 15 0.30 -13.09 17.78
N PHE A 16 -0.59 -12.26 17.21
CA PHE A 16 -1.15 -12.47 15.86
C PHE A 16 -0.38 -11.73 14.76
N TYR A 17 0.60 -10.89 15.12
CA TYR A 17 1.36 -10.15 14.13
C TYR A 17 2.71 -9.66 14.64
N SER A 18 3.60 -9.35 13.70
CA SER A 18 4.82 -8.56 13.92
C SER A 18 4.78 -7.31 13.06
N LYS A 19 5.28 -6.18 13.59
CA LYS A 19 5.49 -4.97 12.79
C LYS A 19 6.79 -5.12 12.00
N ILE A 20 6.72 -5.00 10.68
CA ILE A 20 7.89 -5.02 9.79
C ILE A 20 7.74 -3.93 8.75
N GLU A 21 8.84 -3.31 8.33
CA GLU A 21 8.84 -2.45 7.16
C GLU A 21 9.14 -3.26 5.89
N PRO A 22 8.57 -2.90 4.73
CA PRO A 22 8.89 -3.55 3.48
C PRO A 22 10.35 -3.32 3.07
N GLU A 23 10.98 -4.34 2.49
CA GLU A 23 12.28 -4.20 1.85
C GLU A 23 12.18 -3.32 0.60
N LYS A 24 13.25 -2.58 0.30
CA LYS A 24 13.30 -1.65 -0.83
C LYS A 24 13.55 -2.38 -2.14
N THR A 25 12.83 -1.96 -3.18
CA THR A 25 12.92 -2.48 -4.54
C THR A 25 13.74 -1.55 -5.42
N ASN A 26 14.68 -2.12 -6.18
CA ASN A 26 15.49 -1.37 -7.14
C ASN A 26 14.72 -1.11 -8.45
N ASN A 27 14.75 0.14 -8.92
CA ASN A 27 14.16 0.59 -10.19
C ASN A 27 12.71 0.11 -10.41
N PRO A 28 11.77 0.43 -9.50
CA PRO A 28 10.38 -0.01 -9.64
C PRO A 28 9.76 0.61 -10.91
N LYS A 29 9.00 -0.20 -11.64
CA LYS A 29 8.25 0.24 -12.82
C LYS A 29 6.87 -0.38 -12.81
N LYS A 30 5.88 0.38 -13.27
CA LYS A 30 4.54 -0.15 -13.51
C LYS A 30 4.59 -1.24 -14.58
N VAL A 31 4.02 -2.40 -14.27
CA VAL A 31 3.70 -3.44 -15.27
C VAL A 31 2.28 -3.23 -15.76
N LEU A 32 1.30 -3.37 -14.87
CA LEU A 32 -0.13 -3.18 -15.12
C LEU A 32 -0.81 -2.68 -13.84
N ILE A 33 -1.86 -1.87 -13.98
CA ILE A 33 -2.77 -1.49 -12.91
C ILE A 33 -4.19 -1.86 -13.36
N ASN A 34 -4.98 -2.46 -12.47
CA ASN A 34 -6.34 -2.87 -12.79
C ASN A 34 -7.33 -1.72 -12.56
N ASN A 35 -7.71 -1.04 -13.64
CA ASN A 35 -8.62 0.10 -13.59
C ASN A 35 -10.01 -0.26 -13.04
N SER A 36 -10.52 -1.46 -13.33
CA SER A 36 -11.80 -1.91 -12.80
C SER A 36 -11.76 -2.02 -11.28
N LEU A 37 -10.70 -2.63 -10.75
CA LEU A 37 -10.53 -2.77 -9.31
C LEU A 37 -10.32 -1.41 -8.62
N CYS A 38 -9.59 -0.49 -9.26
CA CYS A 38 -9.48 0.87 -8.74
C CYS A 38 -10.85 1.52 -8.57
N ASN A 39 -11.74 1.37 -9.54
CA ASN A 39 -13.11 1.89 -9.43
C ASN A 39 -13.90 1.22 -8.30
N ASP A 40 -13.84 -0.11 -8.19
CA ASP A 40 -14.55 -0.87 -7.15
C ASP A 40 -14.10 -0.47 -5.73
N LEU A 41 -12.81 -0.15 -5.57
CA LEU A 41 -12.22 0.26 -4.31
C LEU A 41 -12.24 1.79 -4.10
N ASN A 42 -12.79 2.57 -5.03
CA ASN A 42 -12.75 4.04 -5.05
C ASN A 42 -11.33 4.62 -4.95
N ILE A 43 -10.36 3.96 -5.58
CA ILE A 43 -8.97 4.40 -5.67
C ILE A 43 -8.77 5.17 -6.98
N ASP A 44 -8.10 6.30 -6.89
CA ASP A 44 -7.73 7.10 -8.06
C ASP A 44 -6.61 6.41 -8.85
N TYR A 45 -6.95 5.89 -10.03
CA TYR A 45 -5.99 5.25 -10.94
C TYR A 45 -4.80 6.17 -11.25
N ASN A 46 -5.06 7.47 -11.50
CA ASN A 46 -4.01 8.40 -11.89
C ASN A 46 -3.02 8.64 -10.76
N TYR A 47 -3.48 8.56 -9.51
CA TYR A 47 -2.61 8.63 -8.33
C TYR A 47 -1.69 7.42 -8.24
N LEU A 48 -2.20 6.20 -8.46
CA LEU A 48 -1.36 4.99 -8.45
C LEU A 48 -0.31 4.96 -9.57
N ASP A 49 -0.54 5.68 -10.66
CA ASP A 49 0.39 5.80 -11.80
C ASP A 49 1.48 6.88 -11.58
N THR A 50 1.43 7.62 -10.48
CA THR A 50 2.49 8.57 -10.11
C THR A 50 3.72 7.87 -9.55
N GLU A 51 4.87 8.55 -9.52
CA GLU A 51 6.08 8.04 -8.87
C GLU A 51 5.84 7.72 -7.38
N GLU A 52 5.05 8.52 -6.68
CA GLU A 52 4.67 8.26 -5.29
C GLU A 52 3.87 6.96 -5.18
N GLY A 53 2.83 6.80 -6.01
CA GLY A 53 2.01 5.59 -6.05
C GLY A 53 2.81 4.33 -6.36
N ILE A 54 3.71 4.39 -7.35
CA ILE A 54 4.60 3.29 -7.70
C ILE A 54 5.56 2.96 -6.56
N ASN A 55 6.10 3.97 -5.85
CA ASN A 55 6.96 3.73 -4.70
C ASN A 55 6.19 3.12 -3.51
N ILE A 56 4.92 3.49 -3.29
CA ILE A 56 4.06 2.84 -2.28
C ILE A 56 3.84 1.36 -2.64
N LEU A 57 3.46 1.08 -3.88
CA LEU A 57 3.16 -0.28 -4.36
C LEU A 57 4.39 -1.19 -4.40
N SER A 58 5.59 -0.64 -4.45
CA SER A 58 6.86 -1.39 -4.52
C SER A 58 7.63 -1.45 -3.20
N GLY A 59 7.03 -1.02 -2.08
CA GLY A 59 7.67 -1.05 -0.76
C GLY A 59 8.71 0.06 -0.55
N ASN A 60 8.89 0.94 -1.52
CA ASN A 60 9.85 2.05 -1.45
C ASN A 60 9.35 3.22 -0.60
N LEU A 61 8.04 3.41 -0.49
CA LEU A 61 7.40 4.41 0.36
C LEU A 61 6.31 3.76 1.21
N ILE A 62 6.18 4.18 2.47
CA ILE A 62 5.06 3.79 3.32
C ILE A 62 4.07 4.96 3.34
N HIS A 63 2.81 4.69 3.00
CA HIS A 63 1.78 5.72 3.10
C HIS A 63 1.56 6.10 4.57
N LYS A 64 1.46 7.39 4.88
CA LYS A 64 1.38 7.92 6.26
C LYS A 64 0.28 7.29 7.13
N ASP A 65 -0.81 6.86 6.51
CA ASP A 65 -1.97 6.29 7.20
C ASP A 65 -1.96 4.73 7.25
N SER A 66 -0.94 4.10 6.65
CA SER A 66 -0.76 2.64 6.65
C SER A 66 0.17 2.18 7.79
N ASP A 67 -0.06 0.97 8.33
CA ASP A 67 0.78 0.40 9.40
C ASP A 67 1.10 -1.08 9.05
N PRO A 68 2.20 -1.33 8.31
CA PRO A 68 2.55 -2.64 7.76
C PRO A 68 2.83 -3.72 8.83
N LEU A 69 2.28 -4.92 8.60
CA LEU A 69 2.38 -6.07 9.50
C LEU A 69 2.70 -7.36 8.74
N VAL A 70 3.34 -8.32 9.43
CA VAL A 70 3.37 -9.74 9.06
C VAL A 70 2.49 -10.51 10.02
N MET A 71 1.69 -11.46 9.50
CA MET A 71 0.89 -12.39 10.29
C MET A 71 1.71 -13.64 10.64
#